data_AF-A0A0S2VH81-F1
#
_entry.id   AF-A0A0S2VH81-F1
#
_cell.length_a   1.000
_cell.length_b   1.000
_cell.length_c   1.000
_cell.angle_alpha   90.00
_cell.angle_beta   90.00
_cell.angle_gamma   90.00
#
_symmetry.space_group_name_H-M   'P 1'
#
loop_
_entity.id
_entity.type
_entity.pdbx_description
1 polymer ?
#
loop_
_entity_poly.entity_id
_entity_poly.type
_entity_poly.pdbx_seq_one_letter_code
_entity_poly.pdbx_strand_id
1 'polypeptide(L)'
;GTTARDYTQMNELHQRYSGKGLVILGVPCNQFGHQENCKNEEIFLSLKYVRPGNGFEPKFKLLEKVDVNGKDAHPLFMFLREKLPFPTDEPTALLNDPKLIIWSPVCRNDVAWNFEKFLIGPDGVPFKRYS
;
A
#
# COMPACT_ATOMS: atom_id res chain seq x y z
N GLY A 1 -12.69 7.66 0.24
CA GLY A 1 -11.43 6.90 0.16
C GLY A 1 -10.82 7.10 -1.21
N THR A 2 -9.52 6.90 -1.35
CA THR A 2 -8.75 7.22 -2.57
C THR A 2 -8.59 6.03 -3.52
N THR A 3 -9.17 4.86 -3.19
CA THR A 3 -9.11 3.61 -3.97
C THR A 3 -9.27 3.81 -5.48
N ALA A 4 -10.33 4.50 -5.91
CA ALA A 4 -10.58 4.72 -7.34
C ALA A 4 -9.46 5.51 -8.01
N ARG A 5 -8.91 6.53 -7.34
CA ARG A 5 -7.80 7.35 -7.86
C ARG A 5 -6.52 6.53 -7.92
N ASP A 6 -6.13 5.89 -6.82
CA ASP A 6 -4.82 5.26 -6.72
C ASP A 6 -4.75 4.00 -7.63
N TYR A 7 -5.80 3.18 -7.68
CA TYR A 7 -5.84 2.02 -8.59
C TYR A 7 -5.82 2.41 -10.07
N THR A 8 -6.52 3.48 -10.46
CA THR A 8 -6.51 3.95 -11.86
C THR A 8 -5.15 4.53 -12.25
N GLN A 9 -4.52 5.32 -11.36
CA GLN A 9 -3.18 5.86 -11.57
C GLN A 9 -2.11 4.76 -11.61
N MET A 10 -2.21 3.73 -10.76
CA MET A 10 -1.31 2.57 -10.84
C MET A 10 -1.46 1.81 -12.16
N ASN A 11 -2.68 1.64 -12.66
CA ASN A 11 -2.91 1.05 -13.98
C ASN A 11 -2.28 1.89 -15.12
N GLU A 12 -2.40 3.22 -15.03
CA GLU A 12 -1.81 4.16 -16.00
C GLU A 12 -0.28 4.12 -15.96
N LEU A 13 0.32 4.10 -14.76
CA LEU A 13 1.76 3.98 -14.57
C LEU A 13 2.28 2.65 -15.12
N HIS A 14 1.61 1.54 -14.78
CA HIS A 14 1.96 0.23 -15.32
C HIS A 14 1.92 0.25 -16.85
N GLN A 15 0.84 0.76 -17.45
CA GLN A 15 0.70 0.82 -18.90
C GLN A 15 1.78 1.66 -19.59
N ARG A 16 2.25 2.74 -18.96
CA ARG A 16 3.27 3.63 -19.54
C ARG A 16 4.70 3.13 -19.36
N TYR A 17 4.99 2.47 -18.25
CA TYR A 17 6.37 2.21 -17.82
C TYR A 17 6.72 0.73 -17.62
N SER A 18 5.77 -0.21 -17.73
CA SER A 18 6.08 -1.65 -17.62
C SER A 18 7.08 -2.11 -18.68
N GLY A 19 6.93 -1.64 -19.92
CA GLY A 19 7.91 -1.88 -21.00
C GLY A 19 9.28 -1.21 -20.78
N LYS A 20 9.40 -0.35 -19.75
CA LYS A 20 10.65 0.32 -19.34
C LYS A 20 11.19 -0.23 -18.00
N GLY A 21 10.63 -1.34 -17.52
CA GLY A 21 11.08 -2.01 -16.30
C GLY A 21 10.33 -1.65 -15.02
N LEU A 22 9.30 -0.80 -15.06
CA LEU A 22 8.49 -0.52 -13.86
C LEU A 22 7.60 -1.72 -13.53
N VAL A 23 7.75 -2.24 -12.31
CA VAL A 23 6.85 -3.23 -11.73
C VAL A 23 6.09 -2.59 -10.58
N ILE A 24 4.76 -2.78 -10.56
CA ILE A 24 3.91 -2.33 -9.47
C ILE A 24 3.42 -3.58 -8.72
N LEU A 25 3.53 -3.54 -7.39
CA LEU A 25 3.02 -4.55 -6.48
C LEU A 25 2.02 -3.87 -5.55
N GLY A 26 0.76 -4.31 -5.59
CA GLY A 26 -0.24 -3.89 -4.61
C GLY A 26 -0.29 -4.89 -3.47
N VAL A 27 -0.25 -4.39 -2.24
CA VAL A 27 -0.30 -5.21 -1.03
C VAL A 27 -1.55 -4.83 -0.24
N PRO A 28 -2.61 -5.66 -0.28
CA PRO A 28 -3.79 -5.43 0.54
C PRO A 28 -3.45 -5.46 2.03
N CYS A 29 -4.06 -4.57 2.82
CA CYS A 29 -3.87 -4.49 4.26
C CYS A 29 -5.14 -3.97 4.92
N ASN A 30 -5.54 -4.54 6.06
CA ASN A 30 -6.79 -4.16 6.75
C ASN A 30 -6.57 -3.34 8.04
N GLN A 31 -5.33 -2.90 8.31
CA GLN A 31 -4.98 -2.19 9.55
C GLN A 31 -5.52 -0.75 9.59
N PHE A 32 -5.87 -0.17 8.44
CA PHE A 32 -6.23 1.24 8.31
C PHE A 32 -7.73 1.42 8.17
N GLY A 33 -8.41 1.65 9.30
CA GLY A 33 -9.86 1.88 9.33
C GLY A 33 -10.69 0.73 8.76
N HIS A 34 -10.15 -0.49 8.76
CA HIS A 34 -10.77 -1.70 8.23
C HIS A 34 -11.32 -1.53 6.79
N GLN A 35 -10.54 -0.90 5.91
CA GLN A 35 -10.96 -0.62 4.53
C GLN A 35 -10.81 -1.81 3.56
N GLU A 36 -10.19 -2.91 3.99
CA GLU A 36 -9.96 -4.13 3.20
C GLU A 36 -10.48 -5.39 3.93
N ASN A 37 -11.78 -5.38 4.23
CA ASN A 37 -12.47 -6.47 4.93
C ASN A 37 -12.65 -7.73 4.07
N CYS A 38 -12.50 -7.61 2.75
CA CYS A 38 -12.56 -8.73 1.83
C CYS A 38 -11.47 -9.78 2.13
N LYS A 39 -11.79 -11.06 1.95
CA LYS A 39 -10.79 -12.13 1.88
C LYS A 39 -9.98 -12.02 0.59
N ASN A 40 -8.82 -12.69 0.53
CA ASN A 40 -7.93 -12.63 -0.63
C ASN A 40 -8.66 -12.90 -1.96
N GLU A 41 -9.58 -13.86 -1.97
CA GLU A 41 -10.35 -14.27 -3.15
C GLU A 41 -11.41 -13.25 -3.56
N GLU A 42 -11.83 -12.38 -2.64
CA GLU A 42 -12.91 -11.41 -2.82
C GLU A 42 -12.41 -10.03 -3.27
N ILE A 43 -11.12 -9.71 -3.07
CA ILE A 43 -10.54 -8.40 -3.38
C ILE A 43 -10.73 -8.06 -4.85
N PHE A 44 -10.44 -8.98 -5.76
CA PHE A 44 -10.63 -8.76 -7.20
C PHE A 44 -12.10 -8.52 -7.56
N LEU A 45 -13.04 -9.23 -6.93
CA LEU A 45 -14.47 -9.02 -7.13
C LEU A 45 -14.89 -7.63 -6.63
N SER A 46 -14.39 -7.21 -5.46
CA SER A 46 -14.64 -5.88 -4.90
C SER A 46 -14.15 -4.77 -5.84
N LEU A 47 -12.93 -4.89 -6.36
CA LEU A 47 -12.39 -3.93 -7.32
C LEU A 47 -13.20 -3.87 -8.61
N LYS A 48 -13.63 -5.03 -9.13
CA LYS A 48 -14.37 -5.16 -10.39
C LYS A 48 -15.80 -4.65 -10.32
N TYR A 49 -16.50 -4.92 -9.21
CA TYR A 49 -17.95 -4.70 -9.11
C TYR A 49 -18.35 -3.62 -8.11
N VAL A 50 -17.51 -3.26 -7.14
CA VAL A 50 -17.88 -2.33 -6.06
C VAL A 50 -17.11 -1.01 -6.16
N ARG A 51 -15.79 -1.04 -6.02
CA ARG A 51 -14.94 0.15 -6.09
C ARG A 51 -13.51 -0.24 -6.45
N PRO A 52 -12.96 0.19 -7.61
CA PRO A 52 -13.50 1.21 -8.52
C PRO A 52 -14.80 0.84 -9.23
N GLY A 53 -15.11 -0.45 -9.38
CA GLY A 53 -16.31 -0.93 -10.03
C GLY A 53 -16.21 -0.86 -11.56
N ASN A 54 -17.35 -0.96 -12.25
CA ASN A 54 -17.46 -0.82 -13.71
C ASN A 54 -16.55 -1.76 -14.52
N GLY A 55 -16.30 -2.97 -14.02
CA GLY A 55 -15.43 -3.94 -14.70
C GLY A 55 -13.94 -3.63 -14.56
N PHE A 56 -13.54 -2.78 -13.60
CA PHE A 56 -12.14 -2.47 -13.36
C PHE A 56 -11.32 -3.71 -13.03
N GLU A 57 -10.16 -3.84 -13.66
CA GLU A 57 -9.19 -4.89 -13.37
C GLU A 57 -7.79 -4.27 -13.19
N PRO A 58 -7.08 -4.59 -12.08
CA PRO A 58 -5.72 -4.10 -11.88
C PRO A 58 -4.79 -4.76 -12.91
N LYS A 59 -3.99 -3.94 -13.59
CA LYS A 59 -2.99 -4.38 -14.59
C LYS A 59 -1.67 -4.79 -13.95
N PHE A 60 -1.58 -4.72 -12.63
CA PHE A 60 -0.40 -5.00 -11.84
C PHE A 60 -0.69 -6.10 -10.83
N LYS A 61 0.36 -6.68 -10.25
CA LYS A 61 0.22 -7.83 -9.35
C LYS A 61 -0.30 -7.38 -8.00
N LEU A 62 -1.43 -7.96 -7.57
CA LEU A 62 -1.85 -7.94 -6.18
C LEU A 62 -1.24 -9.16 -5.47
N LEU A 63 -0.69 -8.91 -4.28
CA LEU A 63 -0.20 -9.96 -3.38
C LEU A 63 -1.29 -10.35 -2.39
N GLU A 64 -0.98 -11.31 -1.53
CA GLU A 64 -1.85 -11.68 -0.41
C GLU A 64 -1.96 -10.53 0.60
N LYS A 65 -3.09 -10.48 1.28
CA LYS A 65 -3.32 -9.55 2.37
C LYS A 65 -2.37 -9.83 3.53
N VAL A 66 -1.67 -8.80 3.98
CA VAL A 66 -0.73 -8.88 5.10
C VAL A 66 -0.87 -7.68 6.03
N ASP A 67 -0.30 -7.80 7.22
CA ASP A 67 -0.07 -6.67 8.10
C ASP A 67 1.23 -5.96 7.71
N VAL A 68 1.23 -4.64 7.79
CA VAL A 68 2.38 -3.79 7.46
C VAL A 68 2.98 -3.11 8.69
N ASN A 69 2.20 -3.06 9.78
CA ASN A 69 2.57 -2.50 11.07
C ASN A 69 2.39 -3.51 12.22
N GLY A 70 2.98 -3.21 13.38
CA GLY A 70 2.90 -4.05 14.58
C GLY A 70 3.81 -5.27 14.55
N LYS A 71 3.63 -6.15 15.53
CA LYS A 71 4.47 -7.34 15.77
C LYS A 71 4.41 -8.37 14.65
N ASP A 72 3.27 -8.44 13.95
CA ASP A 72 2.99 -9.42 12.89
C ASP A 72 3.23 -8.81 11.49
N ALA A 73 3.85 -7.62 11.42
CA ALA A 73 4.16 -6.96 10.16
C ALA A 73 5.01 -7.86 9.26
N HIS A 74 4.65 -7.92 7.98
CA HIS A 74 5.39 -8.69 7.01
C HIS A 74 6.86 -8.20 6.93
N PRO A 75 7.87 -9.10 6.87
CA PRO A 75 9.29 -8.71 6.92
C PRO A 75 9.70 -7.67 5.88
N LEU A 76 9.08 -7.69 4.70
CA LEU A 76 9.28 -6.66 3.67
C LEU A 76 8.94 -5.25 4.18
N PHE A 77 7.80 -5.07 4.85
CA PHE A 77 7.39 -3.76 5.38
C PHE A 77 8.21 -3.35 6.59
N MET A 78 8.65 -4.31 7.42
CA MET A 78 9.64 -4.02 8.47
C MET A 78 10.91 -3.43 7.86
N PHE A 79 11.48 -4.08 6.85
CA PHE A 79 12.67 -3.62 6.13
C PHE A 79 12.46 -2.25 5.46
N LEU A 80 11.35 -2.07 4.74
CA LEU A 80 11.07 -0.81 4.04
C LEU A 80 10.91 0.38 4.98
N ARG A 81 10.20 0.20 6.11
CA ARG A 81 10.04 1.24 7.13
C ARG A 81 11.33 1.51 7.91
N GLU A 82 12.24 0.54 8.00
CA GLU A 82 13.57 0.78 8.59
C GLU A 82 14.46 1.60 7.65
N LYS A 83 14.46 1.26 6.35
CA LYS A 83 15.29 1.96 5.34
C LYS A 83 14.74 3.33 4.96
N LEU A 84 13.42 3.49 4.97
CA LEU A 84 12.72 4.72 4.65
C LEU A 84 11.76 5.06 5.81
N PRO A 85 12.27 5.62 6.92
CA PRO A 85 11.49 5.78 8.14
C PRO A 85 10.34 6.78 8.02
N PHE A 86 10.44 7.76 7.12
CA PHE A 86 9.44 8.81 6.95
C PHE A 86 9.11 9.03 5.47
N PRO A 87 7.86 9.36 5.13
CA PRO A 87 7.51 9.87 3.82
C PRO A 87 8.30 11.14 3.49
N THR A 88 8.65 11.30 2.22
CA THR A 88 9.44 12.46 1.76
C THR A 88 8.60 13.74 1.75
N ASP A 89 7.31 13.60 1.47
CA ASP A 89 6.32 14.66 1.31
C ASP A 89 5.64 15.05 2.63
N GLU A 90 5.45 14.11 3.55
CA GLU A 90 4.81 14.35 4.86
C GLU A 90 5.54 13.58 5.98
N PRO A 91 6.68 14.10 6.50
CA PRO A 91 7.56 13.34 7.37
C PRO A 91 7.09 13.20 8.83
N THR A 92 6.09 13.99 9.24
CA THR A 92 5.67 14.09 10.66
C THR A 92 4.30 13.45 10.94
N ALA A 93 3.51 13.17 9.91
CA ALA A 93 2.16 12.65 10.09
C ALA A 93 2.19 11.13 10.29
N LEU A 94 1.60 10.65 11.39
CA LEU A 94 1.27 9.24 11.58
C LEU A 94 -0.25 9.04 11.44
N LEU A 95 -1.02 9.39 12.46
CA LEU A 95 -2.48 9.37 12.44
C LEU A 95 -3.01 10.45 13.38
N ASN A 96 -4.05 11.17 12.96
CA ASN A 96 -4.65 12.23 13.77
C ASN A 96 -5.56 11.69 14.89
N ASP A 97 -6.27 10.58 14.62
CA ASP A 97 -7.11 9.92 15.63
C ASP A 97 -6.39 8.66 16.15
N PRO A 98 -5.92 8.64 17.40
CA PRO A 98 -5.21 7.49 17.96
C PRO A 98 -6.11 6.24 18.05
N LYS A 99 -7.44 6.37 18.01
CA LYS A 99 -8.36 5.21 18.00
C LYS A 99 -8.26 4.38 16.72
N LEU A 100 -7.71 4.94 15.65
CA LEU A 100 -7.49 4.23 14.39
C LEU A 100 -6.23 3.35 14.42
N ILE A 101 -5.39 3.48 15.45
CA ILE A 101 -4.20 2.65 15.65
C ILE A 101 -4.62 1.38 16.39
N ILE A 102 -4.73 0.28 15.65
CA ILE A 102 -5.18 -1.02 16.17
C ILE A 102 -4.08 -2.08 16.22
N TRP A 103 -2.84 -1.70 15.93
CA TRP A 103 -1.67 -2.57 15.95
C TRP A 103 -0.78 -2.28 17.16
N SER A 104 0.08 -3.23 17.49
CA SER A 104 1.06 -3.11 18.57
C SER A 104 2.31 -3.96 18.25
N PRO A 105 3.53 -3.50 18.57
CA PRO A 105 3.84 -2.16 19.09
C PRO A 105 3.64 -1.08 18.01
N VAL A 106 3.50 0.17 18.47
CA VAL A 106 3.46 1.35 17.59
C VAL A 106 4.87 1.91 17.47
N CYS A 107 5.32 2.13 16.24
CA CYS A 107 6.65 2.65 15.92
C CYS A 107 6.54 3.98 15.16
N ARG A 108 7.55 4.84 15.32
CA ARG A 108 7.59 6.16 14.65
C ARG A 108 7.63 6.10 13.13
N ASN A 109 8.08 4.96 12.58
CA ASN A 109 8.19 4.71 11.15
C ASN A 109 7.05 3.85 10.60
N ASP A 110 5.99 3.62 11.38
CA ASP A 110 4.80 2.90 10.92
C ASP A 110 4.23 3.53 9.64
N VAL A 111 3.58 2.69 8.83
CA VAL A 111 2.76 3.16 7.70
C VAL A 111 1.57 3.91 8.27
N ALA A 112 1.31 5.10 7.73
CA ALA A 112 0.31 6.02 8.28
C ALA A 112 -1.11 5.65 7.86
N TRP A 113 -1.29 5.30 6.59
CA TRP A 113 -2.61 5.00 6.02
C TRP A 113 -2.53 4.14 4.76
N ASN A 114 -3.71 3.79 4.23
CA ASN A 114 -3.83 3.14 2.93
C ASN A 114 -3.16 3.95 1.82
N PHE A 115 -2.59 3.24 0.85
CA PHE A 115 -1.94 3.78 -0.34
C PHE A 115 -0.62 4.50 -0.09
N GLU A 116 0.08 4.28 1.02
CA GLU A 116 1.48 4.72 1.10
C GLU A 116 2.36 4.00 0.07
N LYS A 117 3.37 4.67 -0.50
CA LYS A 117 4.16 4.16 -1.65
C LYS A 117 5.64 4.08 -1.33
N PHE A 118 6.26 2.96 -1.69
CA PHE A 118 7.70 2.76 -1.64
C PHE A 118 8.24 2.57 -3.05
N LEU A 119 9.21 3.38 -3.45
CA LEU A 119 9.94 3.27 -4.71
C LEU A 119 11.26 2.57 -4.44
N ILE A 120 11.50 1.47 -5.16
CA ILE A 120 12.70 0.63 -5.05
C ILE A 120 13.47 0.71 -6.37
N GLY A 121 14.80 0.88 -6.29
CA GLY A 121 15.68 0.89 -7.43
C GLY A 121 15.80 -0.48 -8.11
N PRO A 122 16.30 -0.54 -9.37
CA PRO A 122 16.52 -1.81 -10.07
C PRO A 122 17.59 -2.70 -9.41
N ASP A 123 18.40 -2.14 -8.51
CA ASP A 123 19.36 -2.82 -7.64
C ASP A 123 18.73 -3.41 -6.36
N GLY A 124 17.42 -3.23 -6.17
CA GLY A 124 16.69 -3.68 -4.98
C GLY A 124 16.80 -2.74 -3.78
N VAL A 125 17.45 -1.58 -3.93
CA VAL A 125 17.64 -0.63 -2.82
C VAL A 125 16.42 0.29 -2.70
N PRO A 126 15.80 0.44 -1.51
CA PRO A 126 14.73 1.41 -1.30
C PRO A 126 15.22 2.83 -1.58
N PHE A 127 14.53 3.55 -2.47
CA PHE A 127 14.93 4.88 -2.94
C PHE A 127 14.11 6.01 -2.29
N LYS A 128 12.78 5.92 -2.32
CA LYS A 128 11.88 6.96 -1.78
C LYS A 128 10.58 6.39 -1.22
N ARG A 129 10.03 7.08 -0.22
CA ARG A 129 8.73 6.79 0.41
C ARG A 129 7.82 8.02 0.26
N TYR A 130 6.55 7.78 -0.03
CA TYR A 130 5.54 8.81 -0.28
C TYR A 130 4.27 8.51 0.51
N SER A 131 3.65 9.54 1.08
CA SER A 131 2.38 9.44 1.82
C SER A 131 1.21 9.04 0.92
#